data_AF-A0A0N4XWK1-F1
#
_entry.id   AF-A0A0N4XWK1-F1
#
_cell.length_a   1.000
_cell.length_b   1.000
_cell.length_c   1.000
_cell.angle_alpha   90.00
_cell.angle_beta   90.00
_cell.angle_gamma   90.00
#
_symmetry.space_group_name_H-M   'P 1'
#
loop_
_entity.id
_entity.type
_entity.pdbx_description
1 polymer ?
#
loop_
_entity_poly.entity_id
_entity_poly.type
_entity_poly.pdbx_seq_one_letter_code
_entity_poly.pdbx_strand_id
1 'polypeptide(L)'
;MLLYVQKRHVLKSTFHKNIKMILMMHSSFAGLHAVAYSVIEAYETASLSVEDPCDYFAPPNLYMALHLSIALADMGMITTLMAACCERVVATIWFGKYERNGIALGLLLCALTSFATAFEICMIYSVDDFNAKVPSMRIIPPSKSKESEWMFILSIFCNIISIIVMTVTLRINRRRWLT
;
A
#
# COMPACT_ATOMS: atom_id res chain seq x y z
N MET A 1 0.89 6.41 -16.55
CA MET A 1 2.16 5.63 -16.51
C MET A 1 2.03 4.29 -15.79
N LEU A 2 1.44 4.22 -14.58
CA LEU A 2 1.30 2.97 -13.79
C LEU A 2 0.56 1.83 -14.52
N LEU A 3 -0.57 2.11 -15.19
CA LEU A 3 -1.30 1.12 -15.99
C LEU A 3 -0.45 0.52 -17.13
N TYR A 4 0.42 1.32 -17.72
CA TYR A 4 1.35 0.88 -18.75
C TYR A 4 2.41 -0.07 -18.18
N VAL A 5 2.97 0.26 -17.01
CA VAL A 5 3.94 -0.58 -16.30
C VAL A 5 3.31 -1.91 -15.89
N GLN A 6 2.09 -1.89 -15.31
CA GLN A 6 1.35 -3.12 -14.97
C GLN A 6 1.14 -4.01 -16.22
N LYS A 7 0.65 -3.43 -17.32
CA LYS A 7 0.37 -4.19 -18.54
C LYS A 7 1.65 -4.77 -19.16
N ARG A 8 2.75 -4.00 -19.17
CA ARG A 8 4.00 -4.40 -19.83
C ARG A 8 4.85 -5.35 -18.98
N HIS A 9 4.97 -5.11 -17.67
CA HIS A 9 5.91 -5.82 -16.81
C HIS A 9 5.26 -6.85 -15.89
N VAL A 10 3.98 -6.69 -15.52
CA VAL A 10 3.31 -7.63 -14.61
C VAL A 10 2.50 -8.64 -15.41
N LEU A 11 1.59 -8.18 -16.29
CA LEU A 11 0.70 -9.08 -17.02
C LEU A 11 1.43 -9.97 -18.02
N LYS A 12 2.43 -9.44 -18.74
CA LYS A 12 3.24 -10.19 -19.71
C LYS A 12 4.41 -10.98 -19.11
N SER A 13 4.67 -10.83 -17.80
CA SER A 13 5.76 -11.57 -17.16
C SER A 13 5.42 -13.06 -17.02
N THR A 14 6.47 -13.88 -17.02
CA THR A 14 6.49 -15.33 -16.72
C THR A 14 6.28 -15.63 -15.24
N PHE A 15 6.00 -14.62 -14.42
CA PHE A 15 5.68 -14.80 -13.01
C PHE A 15 4.50 -15.75 -12.80
N HIS A 16 4.62 -16.56 -11.75
CA HIS A 16 3.54 -17.41 -11.27
C HIS A 16 2.30 -16.56 -10.92
N LYS A 17 1.11 -17.15 -11.07
CA LYS A 17 -0.17 -16.43 -10.92
C LYS A 17 -0.33 -15.80 -9.53
N ASN A 18 0.15 -16.46 -8.47
CA ASN A 18 0.08 -15.94 -7.09
C ASN A 18 0.74 -14.57 -6.94
N ILE A 19 2.02 -14.44 -7.28
CA ILE A 19 2.73 -13.16 -7.17
C ILE A 19 2.18 -12.13 -8.14
N LYS A 20 1.70 -12.55 -9.33
CA LYS A 20 1.07 -11.64 -10.29
C LYS A 20 -0.16 -10.95 -9.68
N MET A 21 -0.99 -11.70 -8.96
CA MET A 21 -2.14 -11.13 -8.24
C MET A 21 -1.72 -10.12 -7.17
N ILE A 22 -0.75 -10.48 -6.33
CA ILE A 22 -0.25 -9.59 -5.26
C ILE A 22 0.33 -8.30 -5.87
N LEU A 23 1.11 -8.39 -6.94
CA LEU A 23 1.67 -7.23 -7.65
C LEU A 23 0.60 -6.36 -8.31
N MET A 24 -0.48 -6.97 -8.83
CA MET A 24 -1.63 -6.22 -9.35
C MET A 24 -2.31 -5.44 -8.21
N MET A 25 -2.53 -6.06 -7.06
CA MET A 25 -3.11 -5.42 -5.88
C MET A 25 -2.23 -4.27 -5.38
N HIS A 26 -0.92 -4.49 -5.22
CA HIS A 26 0.05 -3.46 -4.83
C HIS A 26 0.01 -2.26 -5.78
N SER A 27 -0.01 -2.53 -7.08
CA SER A 27 -0.07 -1.49 -8.10
C SER A 27 -1.41 -0.75 -8.12
N SER A 28 -2.51 -1.40 -7.74
CA SER A 28 -3.81 -0.73 -7.56
C SER A 28 -3.77 0.24 -6.39
N PHE A 29 -3.14 -0.11 -5.27
CA PHE A 29 -2.92 0.83 -4.16
C PHE A 29 -2.03 1.99 -4.58
N ALA A 30 -0.92 1.74 -5.27
CA ALA A 30 -0.09 2.83 -5.81
C ALA A 30 -0.86 3.75 -6.77
N GLY A 31 -1.78 3.18 -7.56
CA GLY A 31 -2.69 3.94 -8.41
C GLY A 31 -3.67 4.80 -7.61
N LEU A 32 -4.29 4.24 -6.57
CA LEU A 32 -5.17 4.96 -5.65
C LEU A 32 -4.43 6.11 -4.97
N HIS A 33 -3.23 5.85 -4.43
CA HIS A 33 -2.38 6.87 -3.83
C HIS A 33 -2.11 8.01 -4.81
N ALA A 34 -1.65 7.69 -6.02
CA ALA A 34 -1.34 8.70 -7.04
C ALA A 34 -2.56 9.54 -7.43
N VAL A 35 -3.74 8.93 -7.59
CA VAL A 35 -4.98 9.63 -7.91
C VAL A 35 -5.41 10.53 -6.76
N ALA A 36 -5.49 10.01 -5.53
CA ALA A 36 -5.91 10.79 -4.37
C ALA A 36 -4.97 11.97 -4.14
N TYR A 37 -3.66 11.75 -4.21
CA TYR A 37 -2.66 12.81 -4.06
C TYR A 37 -2.76 13.88 -5.16
N SER A 38 -3.00 13.47 -6.41
CA SER A 38 -3.20 14.43 -7.52
C SER A 38 -4.45 15.28 -7.32
N VAL A 39 -5.54 14.68 -6.81
CA VAL A 39 -6.78 15.40 -6.52
C VAL A 39 -6.58 16.40 -5.39
N ILE A 40 -5.90 16.01 -4.30
CA ILE A 40 -5.57 16.94 -3.21
C ILE A 40 -4.74 18.12 -3.74
N GLU A 41 -3.67 17.85 -4.49
CA GLU A 41 -2.79 18.89 -5.00
C GLU A 41 -3.52 19.85 -5.95
N ALA A 42 -4.34 19.32 -6.86
CA ALA A 42 -5.14 20.13 -7.76
C ALA A 42 -6.15 21.01 -6.99
N TYR A 43 -6.80 20.44 -5.97
CA TYR A 43 -7.76 21.15 -5.14
C TYR A 43 -7.11 22.25 -4.29
N GLU A 44 -5.98 21.96 -3.64
CA GLU A 44 -5.20 22.93 -2.86
C GLU A 44 -4.68 24.07 -3.76
N THR A 45 -4.15 23.75 -4.94
CA THR A 45 -3.66 24.76 -5.90
C THR A 45 -4.79 25.66 -6.41
N ALA A 46 -5.94 25.07 -6.73
CA ALA A 46 -7.11 25.82 -7.19
C ALA A 46 -7.65 26.74 -6.09
N SER A 47 -7.71 26.27 -4.85
CA SER A 47 -8.26 27.04 -3.74
C SER A 47 -7.36 28.20 -3.32
N LEU A 48 -6.03 28.00 -3.32
CA LEU A 48 -5.05 29.07 -3.11
C LEU A 48 -5.10 30.17 -4.18
N SER A 49 -5.70 29.90 -5.34
CA SER A 49 -5.86 30.88 -6.41
C SER A 49 -7.12 31.74 -6.28
N VAL A 50 -8.05 31.35 -5.39
CA VAL A 50 -9.39 31.96 -5.28
C VAL A 50 -9.61 32.59 -3.90
N GLU A 51 -9.04 32.02 -2.84
CA GLU A 51 -9.30 32.43 -1.45
C GLU A 51 -8.04 32.98 -0.77
N ASP A 52 -8.24 33.85 0.23
CA ASP A 52 -7.14 34.29 1.08
C ASP A 52 -6.57 33.08 1.85
N PRO A 53 -5.24 32.86 1.83
CA PRO A 53 -4.62 31.63 2.30
C PRO A 53 -4.82 31.36 3.80
N CYS A 54 -5.23 32.36 4.58
CA CYS A 54 -5.46 32.24 6.02
C CYS A 54 -6.87 31.76 6.39
N ASP A 55 -7.83 31.82 5.47
CA ASP A 55 -9.24 31.47 5.73
C ASP A 55 -9.66 30.13 5.10
N TYR A 56 -8.80 29.56 4.26
CA TYR A 56 -9.10 28.31 3.55
C TYR A 56 -8.88 27.07 4.43
N PHE A 57 -9.96 26.31 4.63
CA PHE A 57 -9.94 24.99 5.25
C PHE A 57 -10.79 24.01 4.44
N ALA A 58 -10.22 22.84 4.13
CA ALA A 58 -10.93 21.83 3.38
C ALA A 58 -12.20 21.35 4.11
N PRO A 59 -13.32 21.11 3.41
CA PRO A 59 -14.51 20.52 4.01
C PRO A 59 -14.18 19.18 4.68
N PRO A 60 -14.70 18.90 5.91
CA PRO A 60 -14.37 17.68 6.65
C PRO A 60 -14.60 16.38 5.87
N ASN A 61 -15.68 16.31 5.09
CA ASN A 61 -15.99 15.13 4.27
C ASN A 61 -14.96 14.90 3.15
N LEU A 62 -14.47 15.98 2.53
CA LEU A 62 -13.47 15.90 1.46
C LEU A 62 -12.11 15.51 2.05
N TYR A 63 -11.74 16.13 3.18
CA TYR A 63 -10.54 15.78 3.93
C TYR A 63 -10.56 14.31 4.33
N MET A 64 -11.63 13.85 4.99
CA MET A 64 -11.79 12.46 5.40
C MET A 64 -11.67 11.49 4.22
N ALA A 65 -12.41 11.73 3.13
CA ALA A 65 -12.40 10.83 1.98
C ALA A 65 -11.02 10.71 1.32
N LEU A 66 -10.36 11.84 1.06
CA LEU A 66 -9.06 11.87 0.38
C LEU A 66 -7.93 11.39 1.29
N HIS A 67 -7.93 11.80 2.56
CA HIS A 67 -6.91 11.38 3.53
C HIS A 67 -7.00 9.88 3.82
N LEU A 68 -8.21 9.34 4.06
CA LEU A 68 -8.40 7.90 4.25
C LEU A 68 -8.03 7.11 2.98
N SER A 69 -8.25 7.67 1.79
CA SER A 69 -7.82 7.03 0.54
C SER A 69 -6.29 6.92 0.43
N ILE A 70 -5.56 7.97 0.83
CA ILE A 70 -4.10 7.97 0.89
C ILE A 70 -3.62 6.98 1.95
N ALA A 71 -4.14 7.06 3.17
CA ALA A 71 -3.77 6.17 4.26
C ALA A 71 -4.02 4.70 3.91
N LEU A 72 -5.19 4.38 3.31
CA LEU A 72 -5.51 3.04 2.83
C LEU A 72 -4.51 2.58 1.77
N ALA A 73 -4.13 3.46 0.85
CA ALA A 73 -3.18 3.13 -0.20
C ALA A 73 -1.77 2.88 0.35
N ASP A 74 -1.29 3.70 1.28
CA ASP A 74 0.04 3.55 1.88
C ASP A 74 0.15 2.26 2.71
N MET A 75 -0.80 2.05 3.63
CA MET A 75 -0.86 0.83 4.42
C MET A 75 -1.06 -0.41 3.53
N GLY A 76 -1.86 -0.28 2.47
CA GLY A 76 -2.07 -1.31 1.45
C GLY A 76 -0.77 -1.65 0.70
N MET A 77 0.04 -0.67 0.33
CA MET A 77 1.33 -0.89 -0.33
C MET A 77 2.32 -1.62 0.58
N ILE A 78 2.36 -1.28 1.87
CA ILE A 78 3.24 -1.92 2.86
C ILE A 78 2.82 -3.37 3.11
N THR A 79 1.54 -3.60 3.38
CA THR A 79 0.99 -4.95 3.65
C THR A 79 1.07 -5.86 2.42
N THR A 80 0.86 -5.34 1.20
CA THR A 80 1.07 -6.11 -0.04
C THR A 80 2.54 -6.47 -0.28
N LEU A 81 3.49 -5.63 0.12
CA LEU A 81 4.92 -5.99 0.07
C LEU A 81 5.20 -7.16 1.03
N MET A 82 4.64 -7.13 2.23
CA MET A 82 4.77 -8.24 3.18
C MET A 82 4.17 -9.54 2.62
N ALA A 83 2.98 -9.45 2.01
CA ALA A 83 2.35 -10.57 1.33
C ALA A 83 3.23 -11.14 0.21
N ALA A 84 3.87 -10.28 -0.59
CA ALA A 84 4.83 -10.70 -1.61
C ALA A 84 6.04 -11.44 -1.00
N CYS A 85 6.56 -10.96 0.14
CA CYS A 85 7.65 -11.64 0.86
C CYS A 85 7.22 -13.02 1.35
N CYS A 86 6.07 -13.14 2.01
CA CYS A 86 5.52 -14.41 2.46
C CYS A 86 5.35 -15.38 1.28
N GLU A 87 4.81 -14.89 0.16
CA GLU A 87 4.62 -15.69 -1.05
C GLU A 87 5.95 -16.22 -1.60
N ARG A 88 6.99 -15.39 -1.66
CA ARG A 88 8.33 -15.81 -2.10
C ARG A 88 8.96 -16.82 -1.15
N VAL A 89 8.80 -16.64 0.17
CA VAL A 89 9.29 -17.60 1.18
C VAL A 89 8.62 -18.96 1.01
N VAL A 90 7.29 -19.00 0.85
CA VAL A 90 6.55 -20.24 0.64
C VAL A 90 6.95 -20.90 -0.69
N ALA A 91 7.09 -20.12 -1.77
CA ALA A 91 7.54 -20.62 -3.07
C ALA A 91 8.96 -21.23 -2.98
N THR A 92 9.86 -20.62 -2.22
CA THR A 92 11.22 -21.11 -2.02
C THR A 92 11.26 -22.35 -1.13
N ILE A 93 10.57 -22.39 0.01
CA ILE A 93 10.69 -23.52 0.94
C ILE A 93 9.83 -24.72 0.47
N TRP A 94 8.64 -24.48 -0.08
CA TRP A 94 7.62 -25.51 -0.38
C TRP A 94 7.32 -25.63 -1.87
N PHE A 95 8.33 -25.53 -2.73
CA PHE A 95 8.18 -25.46 -4.19
C PHE A 95 7.19 -26.49 -4.78
N GLY A 96 7.32 -27.77 -4.43
CA GLY A 96 6.43 -28.83 -4.97
C GLY A 96 4.96 -28.70 -4.57
N LYS A 97 4.67 -28.21 -3.36
CA LYS A 97 3.28 -27.95 -2.91
C LYS A 97 2.77 -26.63 -3.47
N TYR A 98 3.65 -25.64 -3.59
CA TYR A 98 3.34 -24.33 -4.15
C TYR A 98 2.81 -24.43 -5.59
N GLU A 99 3.45 -25.23 -6.44
CA GLU A 99 2.99 -25.40 -7.83
C GLU A 99 1.66 -26.18 -7.91
N ARG A 100 1.46 -27.17 -7.03
CA ARG A 100 0.24 -27.99 -7.01
C ARG A 100 -1.00 -27.21 -6.55
N ASN A 101 -0.82 -26.26 -5.63
CA ASN A 101 -1.92 -25.49 -5.05
C ASN A 101 -2.43 -24.35 -5.97
N GLY A 102 -1.81 -24.15 -7.14
CA GLY A 102 -2.27 -23.17 -8.13
C GLY A 102 -2.35 -21.75 -7.55
N ILE A 103 -3.53 -21.12 -7.64
CA ILE A 103 -3.75 -19.71 -7.25
C ILE A 103 -4.18 -19.50 -5.78
N ALA A 104 -4.34 -20.58 -5.00
CA ALA A 104 -4.96 -20.52 -3.68
C ALA A 104 -4.18 -19.65 -2.69
N LEU A 105 -2.85 -19.72 -2.71
CA LEU A 105 -1.99 -18.93 -1.84
C LEU A 105 -2.10 -17.43 -2.15
N GLY A 106 -2.13 -17.05 -3.43
CA GLY A 106 -2.29 -15.66 -3.85
C GLY A 106 -3.62 -15.08 -3.40
N LEU A 107 -4.72 -15.83 -3.57
CA LEU A 107 -6.05 -15.43 -3.09
C LEU A 107 -6.07 -15.23 -1.57
N LEU A 108 -5.52 -16.19 -0.81
CA LEU A 108 -5.45 -16.10 0.65
C LEU A 108 -4.66 -14.86 1.09
N LEU A 109 -3.49 -14.63 0.51
CA LEU A 109 -2.65 -13.49 0.86
C LEU A 109 -3.30 -12.14 0.47
N CYS A 110 -3.97 -12.05 -0.67
CA CYS A 110 -4.72 -10.85 -1.05
C CYS A 110 -5.89 -10.58 -0.09
N ALA A 111 -6.61 -11.62 0.34
CA ALA A 111 -7.70 -11.50 1.30
C ALA A 111 -7.19 -11.02 2.68
N LEU A 112 -6.13 -11.66 3.19
CA LEU A 112 -5.48 -11.26 4.44
C LEU A 112 -4.94 -9.83 4.37
N THR A 113 -4.37 -9.44 3.23
CA THR A 113 -3.88 -8.07 3.01
C THR A 113 -5.02 -7.07 3.08
N SER A 114 -6.11 -7.32 2.35
CA SER A 114 -7.28 -6.44 2.35
C SER A 114 -7.87 -6.26 3.75
N PHE A 115 -7.98 -7.36 4.49
CA PHE A 115 -8.48 -7.36 5.87
C PHE A 115 -7.54 -6.60 6.81
N ALA A 116 -6.23 -6.87 6.74
CA ALA A 116 -5.23 -6.20 7.57
C ALA A 116 -5.23 -4.69 7.33
N THR A 117 -5.21 -4.24 6.07
CA THR A 117 -5.24 -2.81 5.74
C THR A 117 -6.53 -2.15 6.24
N ALA A 118 -7.70 -2.77 6.03
CA ALA A 118 -8.96 -2.21 6.51
C ALA A 118 -9.02 -2.14 8.03
N PHE A 119 -8.54 -3.19 8.72
CA PHE A 119 -8.47 -3.23 10.17
C PHE A 119 -7.55 -2.14 10.73
N GLU A 120 -6.35 -1.95 10.15
CA GLU A 120 -5.41 -0.89 10.55
C GLU A 120 -6.05 0.50 10.45
N ILE A 121 -6.74 0.80 9.34
CA ILE A 121 -7.41 2.09 9.16
C ILE A 121 -8.50 2.31 10.22
N CYS A 122 -9.34 1.30 10.48
CA CYS A 122 -10.39 1.38 11.51
C CYS A 122 -9.83 1.53 12.93
N MET A 123 -8.62 1.04 13.20
CA MET A 123 -7.97 1.16 14.51
C MET A 123 -7.32 2.53 14.71
N ILE A 124 -6.81 3.14 13.65
CA ILE A 124 -6.10 4.42 13.73
C ILE A 124 -7.09 5.59 13.72
N TYR A 125 -8.03 5.59 12.79
CA TYR A 125 -8.87 6.76 12.49
C TYR A 125 -10.29 6.62 13.00
N SER A 126 -10.82 7.70 13.57
CA SER A 126 -12.23 7.91 13.85
C SER A 126 -12.77 9.07 13.00
N VAL A 127 -14.08 9.13 12.81
CA VAL A 127 -14.72 10.20 12.02
C VAL A 127 -14.45 11.58 12.64
N ASP A 128 -14.39 11.65 13.97
CA ASP A 128 -14.22 12.92 14.69
C ASP A 128 -12.83 13.54 14.48
N ASP A 129 -11.83 12.75 14.11
CA ASP A 129 -10.47 13.22 13.84
C ASP A 129 -10.42 14.20 12.65
N PHE A 130 -11.37 14.09 11.72
CA PHE A 130 -11.42 14.90 10.51
C PHE A 130 -12.17 16.23 10.67
N ASN A 131 -12.67 16.52 11.87
CA ASN A 131 -13.25 17.84 12.19
C ASN A 131 -12.18 18.90 12.51
N ALA A 132 -10.91 18.48 12.64
CA ALA A 132 -9.80 19.40 12.87
C ALA A 132 -9.56 20.29 11.63
N LYS A 133 -9.41 21.60 11.88
CA LYS A 133 -9.02 22.56 10.85
C LYS A 133 -7.54 22.37 10.51
N VAL A 134 -7.25 21.78 9.36
CA VAL A 134 -5.89 21.56 8.86
C VAL A 134 -5.65 22.38 7.58
N PRO A 135 -4.44 22.95 7.39
CA PRO A 135 -4.13 23.75 6.21
C PRO A 135 -3.92 22.91 4.95
N SER A 136 -3.76 21.58 5.08
CA SER A 136 -3.65 20.65 3.97
C SER A 136 -4.29 19.33 4.32
N MET A 137 -4.97 18.72 3.36
CA MET A 137 -5.59 17.39 3.52
C MET A 137 -4.56 16.25 3.58
N ARG A 138 -3.29 16.55 3.30
CA ARG A 138 -2.17 15.60 3.44
C ARG A 138 -1.71 15.44 4.88
N ILE A 139 -2.03 16.41 5.73
CA ILE A 139 -1.58 16.40 7.12
C ILE A 139 -2.40 15.37 7.90
N ILE A 140 -1.70 14.53 8.66
CA ILE A 140 -2.31 13.59 9.59
C ILE A 140 -3.09 14.39 10.64
N PRO A 141 -4.33 14.00 10.99
CA PRO A 141 -5.09 14.64 12.05
C PRO A 141 -4.23 14.80 13.31
N PRO A 142 -4.19 15.99 13.94
CA PRO A 142 -3.29 16.26 15.05
C PRO A 142 -3.52 15.30 16.23
N SER A 143 -4.76 14.85 16.42
CA SER A 143 -5.17 13.84 17.41
C SER A 143 -4.51 12.47 17.20
N LYS A 144 -4.01 12.16 16.00
CA LYS A 144 -3.44 10.87 15.59
C LYS A 144 -1.97 10.92 15.21
N SER A 145 -1.31 12.04 15.49
CA SER A 145 0.09 12.28 15.12
C SER A 145 1.05 11.25 15.74
N LYS A 146 0.87 10.91 17.03
CA LYS A 146 1.73 9.95 17.74
C LYS A 146 1.52 8.51 17.27
N GLU A 147 0.28 8.09 17.09
CA GLU A 147 -0.07 6.75 16.61
C GLU A 147 0.46 6.53 15.19
N SER A 148 0.35 7.56 14.34
CA SER A 148 0.84 7.51 12.96
C SER A 148 2.37 7.48 12.87
N GLU A 149 3.07 8.16 13.79
CA GLU A 149 4.53 8.11 13.87
C GLU A 149 5.03 6.68 14.15
N TRP A 150 4.41 5.99 15.12
CA TRP A 150 4.73 4.58 15.41
C TRP A 150 4.48 3.67 14.22
N MET A 151 3.36 3.87 13.51
CA MET A 151 3.05 3.12 12.30
C MET A 151 4.08 3.34 11.20
N PHE A 152 4.56 4.56 11.03
CA PHE A 152 5.61 4.86 10.06
C PHE A 152 6.93 4.15 10.39
N ILE A 153 7.35 4.18 11.66
CA ILE A 153 8.55 3.46 12.14
C ILE A 153 8.41 1.96 11.92
N LEU A 154 7.27 1.37 12.28
CA LEU A 154 6.99 -0.05 12.08
C LEU A 154 7.04 -0.42 10.58
N SER A 155 6.47 0.44 9.74
CA SER A 155 6.46 0.27 8.29
C SER A 155 7.85 0.27 7.69
N ILE A 156 8.74 1.17 8.12
CA ILE A 156 10.15 1.17 7.71
C ILE A 156 10.81 -0.15 8.08
N PHE A 157 10.59 -0.62 9.31
CA PHE A 157 11.16 -1.88 9.79
C PHE A 157 10.67 -3.09 8.96
N CYS A 158 9.36 -3.16 8.68
CA CYS A 158 8.77 -4.18 7.81
C CYS A 158 9.34 -4.14 6.39
N ASN A 159 9.56 -2.96 5.82
CA ASN A 159 10.20 -2.80 4.50
C ASN A 159 11.65 -3.31 4.49
N ILE A 160 12.44 -2.98 5.51
CA ILE A 160 13.82 -3.46 5.64
C ILE A 160 13.85 -4.99 5.71
N ILE A 161 13.03 -5.59 6.57
CA ILE A 161 12.91 -7.05 6.67
C ILE A 161 12.51 -7.65 5.32
N SER A 162 11.54 -7.04 4.64
CA SER A 162 11.07 -7.49 3.33
C SER A 162 12.21 -7.56 2.31
N ILE A 163 13.02 -6.50 2.23
CA ILE A 163 14.18 -6.44 1.33
C ILE A 163 15.20 -7.55 1.65
N ILE A 164 15.49 -7.76 2.94
CA ILE A 164 16.43 -8.81 3.38
C ILE A 164 15.90 -10.19 2.99
N VAL A 165 14.64 -10.49 3.28
CA VAL A 165 13.98 -11.77 2.96
C VAL A 165 13.95 -12.00 1.45
N MET A 166 13.59 -10.99 0.66
CA MET A 166 13.61 -11.07 -0.80
C MET A 166 15.01 -11.36 -1.35
N THR A 167 16.04 -10.72 -0.78
CA THR A 167 17.43 -10.93 -1.18
C THR A 167 17.89 -12.35 -0.85
N VAL A 168 17.57 -12.84 0.34
CA VAL A 168 17.92 -14.21 0.78
C VAL A 168 17.21 -15.26 -0.07
N THR A 169 15.90 -15.13 -0.27
CA THR A 169 15.12 -16.07 -1.10
C THR A 169 15.59 -16.08 -2.56
N LEU A 170 15.94 -14.92 -3.13
CA LEU A 170 16.55 -14.83 -4.45
C LEU A 170 17.88 -15.60 -4.53
N ARG A 171 18.76 -15.45 -3.52
CA ARG A 171 20.04 -16.17 -3.46
C ARG A 171 19.84 -17.68 -3.36
N ILE A 172 18.90 -18.14 -2.52
CA ILE A 172 18.57 -19.56 -2.38
C ILE A 172 18.05 -20.12 -3.69
N ASN A 173 17.10 -19.43 -4.33
CA ASN A 173 16.52 -19.87 -5.59
C ASN A 173 17.60 -19.99 -6.68
N ARG A 174 18.48 -18.99 -6.82
CA ARG A 174 19.60 -19.05 -7.80
C ARG A 174 20.51 -20.25 -7.59
N ARG A 175 20.82 -20.62 -6.34
CA ARG A 175 21.67 -21.80 -6.05
C ARG A 175 21.02 -23.11 -6.50
N ARG A 176 19.71 -23.25 -6.32
CA ARG A 176 18.97 -24.47 -6.72
C ARG A 176 18.87 -24.68 -8.23
N TRP A 177 19.02 -23.62 -9.04
CA TRP A 177 19.05 -23.75 -10.52
C TRP A 177 20.40 -24.25 -11.04
N LEU A 178 21.47 -24.21 -10.23
CA LEU A 178 22.82 -24.61 -10.64
C LEU A 178 23.18 -26.04 -10.23
N THR A 179 22.34 -26.69 -9.42
CA THR A 179 22.46 -28.09 -8.96
C THR A 179 21.42 -28.94 -9.64
#